data_AF-A0A2R6BBR4-F1
#
_entry.id   AF-A0A2R6BBR4-F1
#
_cell.length_a   1.000
_cell.length_b   1.000
_cell.length_c   1.000
_cell.angle_alpha   90.00
_cell.angle_beta   90.00
_cell.angle_gamma   90.00
#
_symmetry.space_group_name_H-M   'P 1'
#
loop_
_entity.id
_entity.type
_entity.pdbx_description
1 polymer ?
#
loop_
_entity_poly.entity_id
_entity_poly.type
_entity_poly.pdbx_seq_one_letter_code
_entity_poly.pdbx_strand_id
1 'polypeptide(L)'
;MDPFEDFYGYAVGKWLREQKLPEDKAVWGAFGELGEYNMELLHHLVEEAAVDAGSPPGSPSRLVGDFYSSGMNVDLIERLGFKPLIGDLSRIEAVADGRELIRVVADLHM
;
A
#
# COMPACT_ATOMS: atom_id res chain seq x y z
N MET A 1 -37.60 6.82 -14.09
CA MET A 1 -37.57 6.28 -12.73
C MET A 1 -38.12 7.38 -11.84
N ASP A 2 -39.13 7.08 -11.04
CA ASP A 2 -39.75 8.06 -10.15
C ASP A 2 -38.86 8.22 -8.91
N PRO A 3 -38.35 9.43 -8.58
CA PRO A 3 -37.52 9.66 -7.40
C PRO A 3 -38.23 9.40 -6.06
N PHE A 4 -39.56 9.41 -6.02
CA PHE A 4 -40.32 9.10 -4.80
C PHE A 4 -40.42 7.60 -4.52
N GLU A 5 -40.24 6.77 -5.55
CA GLU A 5 -40.27 5.30 -5.46
C GLU A 5 -38.85 4.71 -5.34
N ASP A 6 -37.89 5.23 -6.12
CA ASP A 6 -36.48 4.82 -6.08
C ASP A 6 -35.57 6.02 -6.35
N PHE A 7 -35.23 6.74 -5.28
CA PHE A 7 -34.33 7.88 -5.36
C PHE A 7 -32.90 7.49 -5.78
N TYR A 8 -32.42 6.30 -5.36
CA TYR A 8 -31.06 5.87 -5.68
C TYR A 8 -30.91 5.60 -7.17
N GLY A 9 -31.81 4.80 -7.75
CA GLY A 9 -31.80 4.55 -9.18
C GLY A 9 -32.09 5.82 -10.01
N TYR A 10 -32.90 6.75 -9.50
CA TYR A 10 -33.07 8.07 -10.14
C TYR A 10 -31.77 8.87 -10.16
N ALA A 11 -31.08 8.96 -9.02
CA ALA A 11 -29.89 9.79 -8.86
C ALA A 11 -28.65 9.22 -9.57
N VAL A 12 -28.39 7.90 -9.45
CA VAL A 12 -27.15 7.28 -9.95
C VAL A 12 -27.36 6.20 -11.01
N GLY A 13 -28.60 5.89 -11.38
CA GLY A 13 -28.90 4.78 -12.29
C GLY A 13 -28.29 4.92 -13.69
N LYS A 14 -28.02 6.15 -14.16
CA LYS A 14 -27.27 6.36 -15.40
C LYS A 14 -25.81 5.91 -15.25
N TRP A 15 -25.14 6.38 -14.20
CA TRP A 15 -23.74 6.02 -13.92
C TRP A 15 -23.57 4.51 -13.75
N LEU A 16 -24.51 3.84 -13.05
CA LEU A 16 -24.48 2.38 -12.88
C LEU A 16 -24.58 1.59 -14.19
N ARG A 17 -25.26 2.12 -15.22
CA ARG A 17 -25.38 1.46 -16.53
C ARG A 17 -24.20 1.72 -17.45
N GLU A 18 -23.58 2.88 -17.32
CA GLU A 18 -22.48 3.32 -18.20
C GLU A 18 -21.12 2.88 -17.67
N GLN A 19 -20.96 2.78 -16.35
CA GLN A 19 -19.69 2.40 -15.75
C GLN A 19 -19.44 0.90 -15.78
N LYS A 20 -18.16 0.58 -15.95
CA LYS A 20 -17.62 -0.77 -15.81
C LYS A 20 -16.78 -0.81 -14.53
N LEU A 21 -16.97 -1.85 -13.73
CA LEU A 21 -16.08 -2.14 -12.62
C LEU A 21 -14.66 -2.34 -13.18
N PRO A 22 -13.65 -1.56 -12.75
CA PRO A 22 -12.28 -1.80 -13.18
C PRO A 22 -11.81 -3.19 -12.73
N GLU A 23 -10.98 -3.85 -13.53
CA GLU A 23 -10.64 -5.27 -13.36
C GLU A 23 -9.91 -5.57 -12.04
N ASP A 24 -9.24 -4.58 -11.47
CA ASP A 24 -8.48 -4.66 -10.23
C ASP A 24 -9.30 -4.25 -8.99
N LYS A 25 -10.58 -3.88 -9.15
CA LYS A 25 -11.43 -3.40 -8.04
C LYS A 25 -12.57 -4.38 -7.75
N ALA A 26 -12.80 -4.65 -6.48
CA ALA A 26 -13.97 -5.41 -6.03
C ALA A 26 -15.25 -4.57 -5.95
N VAL A 27 -15.12 -3.27 -5.69
CA VAL A 27 -16.23 -2.31 -5.56
C VAL A 27 -15.82 -1.00 -6.23
N TRP A 28 -16.77 -0.35 -6.91
CA TRP A 28 -16.53 0.92 -7.58
C TRP A 28 -17.68 1.90 -7.38
N GLY A 29 -17.34 3.18 -7.30
CA GLY A 29 -18.25 4.27 -6.95
C GLY A 29 -17.49 5.57 -6.79
N ALA A 30 -18.19 6.66 -6.46
CA ALA A 30 -17.59 7.99 -6.30
C ALA A 30 -16.40 8.03 -5.32
N PHE A 31 -16.44 7.26 -4.23
CA PHE A 31 -15.32 7.17 -3.29
C PHE A 31 -14.13 6.37 -3.83
N GLY A 32 -14.39 5.37 -4.69
CA GLY A 32 -13.33 4.66 -5.41
C GLY A 32 -12.65 5.58 -6.42
N GLU A 33 -13.43 6.30 -7.22
CA GLU A 33 -12.92 7.31 -8.17
C GLU A 33 -12.09 8.39 -7.46
N LEU A 34 -12.58 8.93 -6.34
CA LEU A 34 -11.82 9.90 -5.54
C LEU A 34 -10.55 9.30 -4.92
N GLY A 35 -10.62 8.03 -4.49
CA GLY A 35 -9.48 7.30 -3.95
C GLY A 35 -8.36 7.14 -4.97
N GLU A 36 -8.69 6.71 -6.21
CA GLU A 36 -7.70 6.60 -7.28
C GLU A 36 -7.10 7.96 -7.64
N TYR A 37 -7.92 9.00 -7.78
CA TYR A 37 -7.43 10.35 -8.05
C TYR A 37 -6.43 10.82 -6.97
N ASN A 38 -6.73 10.58 -5.70
CA ASN A 38 -5.82 10.91 -4.61
C ASN A 38 -4.55 10.05 -4.66
N MET A 39 -4.66 8.78 -5.03
CA MET A 39 -3.51 7.88 -5.16
C MET A 39 -2.57 8.35 -6.28
N GLU A 40 -3.09 8.78 -7.42
CA GLU A 40 -2.28 9.35 -8.51
C GLU A 40 -1.52 10.60 -8.06
N LEU A 41 -2.17 11.51 -7.32
CA LEU A 41 -1.52 12.69 -6.76
C LEU A 41 -0.42 12.33 -5.77
N LEU A 42 -0.69 11.38 -4.87
CA LEU A 42 0.31 10.90 -3.90
C LEU A 42 1.47 10.21 -4.60
N HIS A 43 1.19 9.41 -5.63
CA HIS A 43 2.21 8.73 -6.43
C HIS A 43 3.16 9.75 -7.07
N HIS A 44 2.63 10.82 -7.68
CA HIS A 44 3.47 11.89 -8.20
C HIS A 44 4.34 12.55 -7.11
N LEU A 45 3.78 12.85 -5.94
CA LEU A 45 4.53 13.47 -4.84
C LEU A 45 5.68 12.58 -4.34
N VAL A 46 5.47 11.26 -4.24
CA VAL A 46 6.54 10.35 -3.80
C VAL A 46 7.59 10.12 -4.88
N GLU A 47 7.22 10.13 -6.16
CA GLU A 47 8.17 10.09 -7.27
C GLU A 47 9.06 11.33 -7.31
N GLU A 48 8.48 12.52 -7.15
CA GLU A 48 9.22 13.78 -7.05
C GLU A 48 10.20 13.75 -5.86
N ALA A 49 9.75 13.30 -4.70
CA ALA A 49 10.60 13.16 -3.52
C ALA A 49 11.73 12.14 -3.72
N ALA A 50 11.50 11.07 -4.48
CA ALA A 50 12.49 10.03 -4.76
C ALA A 50 13.63 10.51 -5.66
N VAL A 51 13.37 11.45 -6.57
CA VAL A 51 14.39 12.01 -7.47
C VAL A 51 15.00 13.32 -6.97
N ASP A 52 14.48 13.90 -5.88
CA ASP A 52 15.00 15.12 -5.28
C ASP A 52 16.36 14.89 -4.58
N ALA A 53 17.42 15.46 -5.16
CA ALA A 53 18.76 15.45 -4.59
C ALA A 53 19.03 16.62 -3.61
N GLY A 54 18.11 17.58 -3.50
CA GLY A 54 18.27 18.79 -2.69
C GLY A 54 17.86 18.63 -1.23
N SER A 55 16.98 17.67 -0.93
CA SER A 55 16.51 17.43 0.45
C SER A 55 17.61 16.87 1.36
N PRO A 56 17.84 17.47 2.55
CA PRO A 56 18.84 16.99 3.49
C PRO A 56 18.57 15.55 3.97
N PRO A 57 19.62 14.75 4.25
CA PRO A 57 19.48 13.46 4.91
C PRO A 57 18.67 13.55 6.20
N GLY A 58 17.71 12.63 6.38
CA GLY A 58 16.82 12.59 7.54
C GLY A 58 15.65 13.59 7.52
N SER A 59 15.53 14.43 6.49
CA SER A 59 14.33 15.25 6.28
C SER A 59 13.13 14.38 5.87
N PRO A 60 11.88 14.82 6.12
CA PRO A 60 10.69 14.06 5.74
C PRO A 60 10.62 13.72 4.24
N SER A 61 10.94 14.68 3.37
CA SER A 61 10.97 14.44 1.92
C SER A 61 12.00 13.38 1.54
N ARG A 62 13.20 13.47 2.10
CA ARG A 62 14.24 12.47 1.86
C ARG A 62 13.84 11.07 2.36
N LEU A 63 13.25 10.97 3.54
CA LEU A 63 12.77 9.69 4.08
C LEU A 63 11.68 9.06 3.22
N VAL A 64 10.72 9.86 2.74
CA VAL A 64 9.66 9.40 1.83
C VAL A 64 10.25 8.92 0.50
N GLY A 65 11.15 9.69 -0.10
CA GLY A 65 11.80 9.34 -1.36
C GLY A 65 12.67 8.08 -1.27
N ASP A 66 13.47 7.96 -0.20
CA ASP A 66 14.30 6.78 0.06
C ASP A 66 13.43 5.53 0.27
N PHE A 67 12.33 5.65 1.04
CA PHE A 67 11.40 4.54 1.30
C PHE A 67 10.70 4.08 0.02
N TYR A 68 10.17 5.02 -0.78
CA TYR A 68 9.57 4.70 -2.08
C TYR A 68 10.57 4.00 -3.00
N SER A 69 11.78 4.55 -3.13
CA SER A 69 12.85 3.98 -3.96
C SER A 69 13.25 2.57 -3.52
N SER A 70 13.18 2.27 -2.22
CA SER A 70 13.47 0.93 -1.70
C SER A 70 12.48 -0.13 -2.19
N GLY A 71 11.20 0.23 -2.31
CA GLY A 71 10.15 -0.66 -2.82
C GLY A 71 10.15 -0.79 -4.35
N MET A 72 10.58 0.25 -5.06
CA MET A 72 10.65 0.25 -6.53
C MET A 72 11.87 -0.47 -7.10
N ASN A 73 12.89 -0.77 -6.28
CA ASN A 73 14.09 -1.46 -6.72
C ASN A 73 13.88 -2.99 -6.80
N VAL A 74 13.09 -3.43 -7.77
CA VAL A 74 12.74 -4.85 -7.98
C VAL A 74 13.98 -5.71 -8.21
N ASP A 75 14.98 -5.23 -8.96
CA ASP A 75 16.22 -5.98 -9.21
C ASP A 75 16.97 -6.31 -7.90
N LEU A 76 17.02 -5.35 -6.97
CA LEU A 76 17.61 -5.58 -5.66
C LEU A 76 16.79 -6.58 -4.84
N ILE A 77 15.46 -6.43 -4.84
CA ILE A 77 14.54 -7.32 -4.13
C ILE A 77 14.73 -8.76 -4.60
N GLU A 78 14.70 -9.00 -5.92
CA GLU A 78 14.87 -10.33 -6.51
C GLU A 78 16.27 -10.91 -6.22
N ARG A 79 17.32 -10.09 -6.27
CA ARG A 79 18.68 -10.53 -5.96
C ARG A 79 18.88 -10.92 -4.48
N LEU A 80 18.20 -10.20 -3.58
CA LEU A 80 18.24 -10.48 -2.15
C LEU A 80 17.39 -11.70 -1.79
N GLY A 81 16.24 -11.88 -2.44
CA GLY A 81 15.28 -12.92 -2.10
C GLY A 81 14.98 -12.90 -0.60
N PHE A 82 14.99 -14.07 0.04
CA PHE A 82 14.71 -14.19 1.49
C PHE A 82 15.90 -13.86 2.41
N LYS A 83 17.07 -13.46 1.88
CA LYS A 83 18.26 -13.22 2.71
C LYS A 83 18.02 -12.26 3.89
N PRO A 84 17.28 -11.14 3.72
CA PRO A 84 17.00 -10.23 4.84
C PRO A 84 16.18 -10.86 5.97
N LEU A 85 15.39 -11.91 5.68
CA LEU A 85 14.53 -12.58 6.66
C LEU A 85 15.22 -13.73 7.39
N ILE A 86 16.41 -14.17 6.94
CA ILE A 86 17.08 -15.35 7.52
C ILE A 86 17.28 -15.21 9.03
N GLY A 87 17.64 -14.01 9.50
CA GLY A 87 17.83 -13.77 10.93
C GLY A 87 16.57 -14.04 11.76
N ASP A 88 15.42 -13.55 11.30
CA ASP A 88 14.15 -13.76 11.99
C ASP A 88 13.64 -15.20 11.84
N LEU A 89 13.82 -15.81 10.67
CA LEU A 89 13.48 -17.21 10.46
C LEU A 89 14.31 -18.13 11.37
N SER A 90 15.61 -17.88 11.51
CA SER A 90 16.48 -18.64 12.44
C SER A 90 16.06 -18.46 13.90
N ARG A 91 15.56 -17.28 14.29
CA ARG A 91 15.03 -17.06 15.64
C ARG A 91 13.76 -17.86 15.88
N ILE A 92 12.88 -17.96 14.88
CA ILE A 92 11.67 -18.79 14.93
C ILE A 92 12.03 -20.27 15.00
N GLU A 93 12.97 -20.74 14.18
CA GLU A 93 13.43 -22.14 14.17
C GLU A 93 14.08 -22.57 15.49
N ALA A 94 14.71 -21.64 16.20
CA ALA A 94 15.37 -21.91 17.48
C ALA A 94 14.41 -22.04 18.67
N VAL A 95 13.11 -21.77 18.50
CA VAL A 95 12.12 -21.85 19.59
C VAL A 95 11.95 -23.29 20.05
N ALA A 96 12.38 -23.58 21.28
CA ALA A 96 12.28 -24.90 21.90
C ALA A 96 11.07 -25.04 22.85
N ASP A 97 10.56 -23.93 23.39
CA ASP A 97 9.48 -23.95 24.36
C ASP A 97 8.56 -22.71 24.31
N GLY A 98 7.49 -22.76 25.12
CA GLY A 98 6.49 -21.69 25.16
C GLY A 98 7.04 -20.36 25.69
N ARG A 99 8.10 -20.34 26.50
CA ARG A 99 8.72 -19.10 26.99
C ARG A 99 9.53 -18.44 25.88
N GLU A 100 10.27 -19.22 25.10
CA GLU A 100 11.00 -18.73 23.94
C GLU A 100 10.05 -18.26 22.84
N LEU A 101 8.94 -18.97 22.64
CA LEU A 101 7.89 -18.52 21.73
C LEU A 101 7.37 -17.13 22.09
N ILE A 102 7.06 -16.89 23.38
CA ILE A 102 6.59 -15.58 23.85
C ILE A 102 7.63 -14.48 23.57
N ARG A 103 8.93 -14.77 23.73
CA ARG A 103 10.01 -13.81 23.42
C ARG A 103 10.07 -13.48 21.94
N VAL A 104 10.10 -14.49 21.08
CA VAL A 104 10.15 -14.29 19.62
C VAL A 104 8.91 -13.55 19.14
N VAL A 105 7.72 -13.90 19.66
CA VAL A 105 6.50 -13.15 19.36
C VAL A 105 6.65 -11.70 19.79
N ALA A 106 7.06 -11.42 21.03
CA ALA A 106 7.20 -10.05 21.54
C ALA A 106 8.18 -9.21 20.70
N ASP A 107 9.30 -9.79 20.28
CA ASP A 107 10.28 -9.08 19.47
C ASP A 107 9.77 -8.77 18.04
N LEU A 108 8.85 -9.57 17.52
CA LEU A 108 8.26 -9.42 16.17
C LEU A 108 6.92 -8.65 16.18
N HIS A 109 6.36 -8.34 17.34
CA HIS A 109 4.99 -7.81 17.50
C HIS A 109 4.85 -6.29 17.37
N MET A 110 5.76 -5.59 16.67
CA MET A 110 5.65 -4.13 16.53
C MET A 110 4.24 -3.68 16.10
#